data_AF-X1M4Q7-F1
#
_entry.id   AF-X1M4Q7-F1
#
_cell.length_a   1.000
_cell.length_b   1.000
_cell.length_c   1.000
_cell.angle_alpha   90.00
_cell.angle_beta   90.00
_cell.angle_gamma   90.00
#
_symmetry.space_group_name_H-M   'P 1'
#
loop_
_entity.id
_entity.type
_entity.pdbx_description
1 polymer ?
#
loop_
_entity_poly.entity_id
_entity_poly.type
_entity_poly.pdbx_seq_one_letter_code
_entity_poly.pdbx_strand_id
1 'polypeptide(L)'
;HGFTGLYLHDGTDEEKLHATAGQLYMEDQSGAPADVLIGPQDADEVAETATRKWAAESGATLDLTGLEIVTLLEALAAGNRLDHGAGLTGLGDDDHPQYALDTDLTTHAALTTGAHSFNKSARVYHTIVQAIPNETATTLAFNSEDWDTDAIHDNVTNNGRLTCKTAGVYLIIGTGVVETNFDGRRVIVFRLNDTSEILNVGFAQDAGGVAYLIGTVLWNMAVNDFVEMQVWQNSGVELDILDLPLPIFMMVRIA
;
A
#
# COMPACT_ATOMS: atom_id res chain seq x y z
N HIS A 1 73.95 43.27 -57.49
CA HIS A 1 72.74 44.09 -57.68
C HIS A 1 71.92 44.00 -56.42
N GLY A 2 71.90 45.06 -55.60
CA GLY A 2 71.15 45.09 -54.35
C GLY A 2 69.65 45.18 -54.64
N PHE A 3 68.85 44.36 -53.95
CA PHE A 3 67.40 44.40 -54.02
C PHE A 3 66.91 45.68 -53.33
N THR A 4 66.24 46.56 -54.08
CA THR A 4 65.66 47.81 -53.59
C THR A 4 64.12 47.74 -53.68
N GLY A 5 63.49 47.05 -52.73
CA GLY A 5 62.02 47.07 -52.51
C GLY A 5 61.18 45.99 -53.23
N LEU A 6 59.99 45.70 -52.70
CA LEU A 6 58.95 44.83 -53.27
C LEU A 6 57.84 45.72 -53.87
N TYR A 7 57.44 45.46 -55.12
CA TYR A 7 56.47 46.27 -55.86
C TYR A 7 55.31 45.39 -56.32
N LEU A 8 54.11 45.95 -56.38
CA LEU A 8 52.94 45.33 -57.01
C LEU A 8 52.66 46.06 -58.33
N HIS A 9 52.32 45.29 -59.36
CA HIS A 9 52.15 45.77 -60.74
C HIS A 9 50.72 45.47 -61.18
N ASP A 10 49.92 46.50 -61.47
CA ASP A 10 48.55 46.30 -61.97
C ASP A 10 48.44 46.34 -63.50
N GLY A 11 49.59 46.49 -64.18
CA GLY A 11 49.70 46.48 -65.64
C GLY A 11 49.90 47.85 -66.26
N THR A 12 49.75 48.96 -65.54
CA THR A 12 50.04 50.30 -66.09
C THR A 12 50.95 51.21 -65.25
N ASP A 13 51.06 51.02 -63.93
CA ASP A 13 51.99 51.78 -63.07
C ASP A 13 52.67 50.87 -62.02
N GLU A 14 53.87 51.26 -61.53
CA GLU A 14 54.59 50.59 -60.43
C GLU A 14 54.35 51.31 -59.11
N GLU A 15 53.59 50.70 -58.18
CA GLU A 15 53.44 51.20 -56.81
C GLU A 15 54.30 50.38 -55.83
N LYS A 16 54.97 51.10 -54.91
CA LYS A 16 55.84 50.49 -53.91
C LYS A 16 55.00 49.97 -52.75
N LEU A 17 55.24 48.71 -52.36
CA LEU A 17 54.65 48.16 -51.14
C LEU A 17 55.61 48.39 -49.97
N HIS A 18 55.13 49.09 -48.95
CA HIS A 18 55.91 49.40 -47.76
C HIS A 18 55.43 48.54 -46.58
N ALA A 19 56.40 47.94 -45.89
CA ALA A 19 56.17 47.15 -44.68
C ALA A 19 56.92 47.76 -43.51
N THR A 20 56.18 48.28 -42.54
CA THR A 20 56.69 48.67 -41.21
C THR A 20 56.16 47.68 -40.16
N ALA A 21 56.65 47.79 -38.92
CA ALA A 21 56.27 46.87 -37.85
C ALA A 21 54.75 46.91 -37.60
N GLY A 22 54.02 45.95 -38.20
CA GLY A 22 52.60 45.70 -37.99
C GLY A 22 51.64 46.24 -39.07
N GLN A 23 52.12 46.90 -40.13
CA GLN A 23 51.25 47.43 -41.19
C GLN A 23 51.84 47.24 -42.59
N LEU A 24 50.95 47.03 -43.57
CA LEU A 24 51.25 47.05 -45.00
C LEU A 24 50.43 48.16 -45.67
N TYR A 25 51.12 49.05 -46.38
CA TYR A 25 50.52 50.20 -47.07
C TYR A 25 51.22 50.46 -48.42
N MET A 26 50.54 51.18 -49.32
CA MET A 26 51.09 51.61 -50.60
C MET A 26 51.46 53.10 -50.54
N GLU A 27 52.45 53.57 -51.29
CA GLU A 27 52.68 55.01 -51.46
C GLU A 27 51.82 55.53 -52.63
N ASP A 28 51.17 56.68 -52.48
CA ASP A 28 50.54 57.35 -53.64
C ASP A 28 51.60 57.99 -54.57
N GLN A 29 51.15 58.49 -55.73
CA GLN A 29 52.04 59.15 -56.71
C GLN A 29 52.71 60.44 -56.21
N SER A 30 52.41 60.92 -55.00
CA SER A 30 53.08 62.04 -54.33
C SER A 30 54.13 61.61 -53.29
N GLY A 31 54.27 60.30 -53.03
CA GLY A 31 55.19 59.72 -52.05
C GLY A 31 54.67 59.77 -50.61
N ALA A 32 53.35 59.96 -50.41
CA ALA A 32 52.69 59.87 -49.11
C ALA A 32 52.08 58.47 -48.91
N PRO A 33 51.98 57.94 -47.68
CA PRO A 33 51.34 56.65 -47.44
C PRO A 33 49.85 56.72 -47.80
N ALA A 34 49.46 56.00 -48.83
CA ALA A 34 48.08 55.70 -49.20
C ALA A 34 47.56 54.47 -48.45
N ASP A 35 46.24 54.32 -48.49
CA ASP A 35 45.37 53.33 -47.82
C ASP A 35 46.06 52.09 -47.21
N VAL A 36 45.82 51.84 -45.91
CA VAL A 36 46.38 50.69 -45.19
C VAL A 36 45.64 49.43 -45.66
N LEU A 37 46.34 48.57 -46.41
CA LEU A 37 45.77 47.32 -46.92
C LEU A 37 45.53 46.30 -45.80
N ILE A 38 46.45 46.22 -44.83
CA ILE A 38 46.35 45.33 -43.67
C ILE A 38 47.04 46.02 -42.48
N GLY A 39 46.28 46.26 -41.41
CA GLY A 39 46.79 46.78 -40.14
C GLY A 39 46.28 45.96 -38.94
N PRO A 40 46.73 46.25 -37.72
CA PRO A 40 46.14 45.66 -36.53
C PRO A 40 44.69 46.15 -36.45
N GLN A 41 43.74 45.26 -36.76
CA GLN A 41 42.33 45.57 -36.60
C GLN A 41 42.00 45.62 -35.11
N ASP A 42 41.28 46.66 -34.70
CA ASP A 42 40.69 46.66 -33.37
C ASP A 42 39.59 45.58 -33.28
N ALA A 43 39.25 45.18 -32.05
CA ALA A 43 38.26 44.12 -31.84
C ALA A 43 36.84 44.50 -32.30
N ASP A 44 36.60 45.79 -32.58
CA ASP A 44 35.31 46.32 -32.99
C ASP A 44 35.14 46.36 -34.52
N GLU A 45 36.24 46.24 -35.28
CA GLU A 45 36.25 46.17 -36.74
C GLU A 45 36.02 44.76 -37.32
N VAL A 46 36.01 43.71 -36.49
CA VAL A 46 35.80 42.31 -36.94
C VAL A 46 34.31 41.99 -37.08
N ALA A 47 33.86 41.68 -38.31
CA ALA A 47 32.46 41.37 -38.61
C ALA A 47 31.87 40.25 -37.71
N GLU A 48 30.78 40.58 -37.00
CA GLU A 48 30.22 39.81 -35.90
C GLU A 48 29.76 38.39 -36.31
N THR A 49 30.56 37.40 -35.95
CA THR A 49 30.04 36.13 -35.45
C THR A 49 30.50 36.02 -34.00
N ALA A 50 29.57 35.83 -33.06
CA ALA A 50 29.81 35.95 -31.61
C ALA A 50 31.01 35.11 -31.10
N THR A 51 31.33 34.02 -31.79
CA THR A 51 32.49 33.17 -31.51
C THR A 51 33.85 33.83 -31.82
N ARG A 52 33.92 34.75 -32.78
CA ARG A 52 35.17 35.41 -33.18
C ARG A 52 35.54 36.59 -32.30
N LYS A 53 34.55 37.38 -31.84
CA LYS A 53 34.79 38.54 -30.96
C LYS A 53 35.31 38.11 -29.58
N TRP A 54 34.74 37.05 -29.01
CA TRP A 54 35.17 36.55 -27.70
C TRP A 54 36.60 35.96 -27.70
N ALA A 55 36.99 35.27 -28.77
CA ALA A 55 38.34 34.73 -28.92
C ALA A 55 39.41 35.83 -29.07
N ALA A 56 39.06 36.93 -29.76
CA ALA A 56 39.97 38.06 -29.97
C ALA A 56 40.21 38.88 -28.69
N GLU A 57 39.19 39.10 -27.86
CA GLU A 57 39.30 39.91 -26.62
C GLU A 57 39.97 39.16 -25.46
N SER A 58 39.80 37.85 -25.39
CA SER A 58 40.35 37.03 -24.30
C SER A 58 41.76 36.47 -24.58
N GLY A 59 42.24 36.57 -25.82
CA GLY A 59 43.44 35.87 -26.29
C GLY A 59 43.28 34.35 -26.34
N ALA A 60 42.07 33.82 -26.17
CA ALA A 60 41.80 32.39 -26.14
C ALA A 60 41.76 31.82 -27.57
N THR A 61 42.82 31.13 -27.98
CA THR A 61 42.74 30.19 -29.10
C THR A 61 41.99 28.96 -28.60
N LEU A 62 40.71 28.82 -28.95
CA LEU A 62 39.97 27.59 -28.70
C LEU A 62 40.52 26.47 -29.60
N ASP A 63 41.66 25.89 -29.23
CA ASP A 63 42.17 24.66 -29.84
C ASP A 63 41.54 23.46 -29.13
N LEU A 64 40.19 23.44 -29.07
CA LEU A 64 39.49 22.27 -28.59
C LEU A 64 39.46 21.25 -29.72
N THR A 65 40.37 20.29 -29.65
CA THR A 65 40.32 19.14 -30.55
C THR A 65 38.97 18.45 -30.34
N GLY A 66 38.37 17.86 -31.38
CA GLY A 66 37.02 17.28 -31.30
C GLY A 66 36.80 16.28 -30.14
N LEU A 67 37.87 15.75 -29.56
CA LEU A 67 37.85 14.94 -28.33
C LEU A 67 37.32 15.70 -27.11
N GLU A 68 37.67 16.97 -26.94
CA GLU A 68 37.29 17.78 -25.77
C GLU A 68 35.83 18.24 -25.84
N ILE A 69 35.26 18.33 -27.04
CA ILE A 69 33.82 18.56 -27.25
C ILE A 69 33.03 17.29 -26.91
N VAL A 70 33.55 16.12 -27.27
CA VAL A 70 32.90 14.82 -26.96
C VAL A 70 32.87 14.57 -25.45
N THR A 71 33.96 14.84 -24.73
CA THR A 71 34.00 14.67 -23.27
C THR A 71 33.06 15.63 -22.53
N LEU A 72 32.91 16.87 -23.00
CA LEU A 72 31.93 17.82 -22.46
C LEU A 72 30.49 17.39 -22.77
N LEU A 73 30.23 16.82 -23.95
CA LEU A 73 28.91 16.32 -24.33
C LEU A 73 28.52 15.07 -23.53
N GLU A 74 29.47 14.17 -23.29
CA GLU A 74 29.31 13.00 -22.43
C GLU A 74 29.07 13.40 -20.96
N ALA A 75 29.78 14.43 -20.47
CA ALA A 75 29.56 14.97 -19.13
C ALA A 75 28.15 15.59 -18.96
N LEU A 76 27.63 16.25 -19.99
CA LEU A 76 26.28 16.83 -19.97
C LEU A 76 25.19 15.74 -20.07
N ALA A 77 25.43 14.69 -20.87
CA ALA A 77 24.53 13.55 -20.99
C ALA A 77 24.38 12.76 -19.67
N ALA A 78 25.43 12.71 -18.85
CA ALA A 78 25.38 12.11 -17.52
C ALA A 78 24.48 12.88 -16.53
N GLY A 79 24.29 14.19 -16.72
CA GLY A 79 23.48 15.04 -15.84
C GLY A 79 21.96 14.90 -15.99
N ASN A 80 21.46 14.28 -17.06
CA ASN A 80 20.03 14.21 -17.37
C ASN A 80 19.31 12.95 -16.86
N ARG A 81 19.98 12.11 -16.07
CA ARG A 81 19.34 10.98 -15.40
C ARG A 81 18.91 11.39 -13.99
N LEU A 82 18.01 12.38 -13.94
CA LEU A 82 17.29 12.75 -12.72
C LEU A 82 16.27 11.66 -12.41
N ASP A 83 16.75 10.54 -11.89
CA ASP A 83 15.96 9.85 -10.88
C ASP A 83 15.83 10.81 -9.69
N HIS A 84 14.65 10.88 -9.10
CA HIS A 84 14.19 11.93 -8.17
C HIS A 84 14.93 11.95 -6.82
N GLY A 85 16.12 11.35 -6.74
CA GLY A 85 16.99 11.31 -5.57
C GLY A 85 18.49 11.31 -5.88
N ALA A 86 18.92 11.31 -7.14
CA ALA A 86 20.34 11.08 -7.47
C ALA A 86 21.30 12.26 -7.15
N GLY A 87 20.76 13.47 -6.91
CA GLY A 87 21.56 14.67 -6.63
C GLY A 87 21.66 15.07 -5.15
N LEU A 88 20.97 14.36 -4.24
CA LEU A 88 21.05 14.57 -2.79
C LEU A 88 21.78 13.37 -2.17
N THR A 89 22.88 13.63 -1.47
CA THR A 89 23.56 12.60 -0.66
C THR A 89 22.61 12.13 0.45
N GLY A 90 22.36 10.82 0.56
CA GLY A 90 21.48 10.22 1.57
C GLY A 90 20.03 9.93 1.15
N LEU A 91 19.74 9.85 -0.16
CA LEU A 91 18.45 9.36 -0.68
C LEU A 91 18.59 8.08 -1.52
N GLY A 92 19.78 7.47 -1.56
CA GLY A 92 20.08 6.32 -2.42
C GLY A 92 20.13 4.98 -1.69
N ASP A 93 19.99 4.98 -0.37
CA ASP A 93 20.22 3.84 0.52
C ASP A 93 18.96 3.33 1.23
N ASP A 94 17.76 3.81 0.86
CA ASP A 94 16.47 3.43 1.47
C ASP A 94 16.50 3.46 3.01
N ASP A 95 17.40 4.27 3.57
CA ASP A 95 17.68 4.43 5.00
C ASP A 95 16.76 5.48 5.64
N HIS A 96 16.03 6.24 4.82
CA HIS A 96 14.97 7.13 5.26
C HIS A 96 13.85 6.29 5.89
N PRO A 97 13.62 6.41 7.20
CA PRO A 97 12.59 5.65 7.93
C PRO A 97 11.15 5.90 7.44
N GLN A 98 10.98 6.81 6.47
CA GLN A 98 9.71 7.17 5.87
C GLN A 98 9.40 6.40 4.57
N TYR A 99 10.37 5.69 3.98
CA TYR A 99 10.19 4.86 2.77
C TYR A 99 10.50 3.38 2.95
N ALA A 100 10.65 2.90 4.19
CA ALA A 100 10.39 1.50 4.44
C ALA A 100 8.92 1.27 4.02
N LEU A 101 8.72 0.68 2.83
CA LEU A 101 7.46 0.06 2.43
C LEU A 101 7.02 -0.72 3.65
N ASP A 102 5.99 -0.20 4.32
CA ASP A 102 5.72 -0.56 5.70
C ASP A 102 5.68 -2.08 5.80
N THR A 103 6.79 -2.65 6.32
CA THR A 103 6.91 -4.07 6.53
C THR A 103 5.84 -4.48 7.50
N ASP A 104 5.42 -3.58 8.39
CA ASP A 104 4.31 -3.79 9.29
C ASP A 104 2.98 -3.87 8.53
N LEU A 105 2.68 -2.98 7.58
CA LEU A 105 1.45 -3.02 6.79
C LEU A 105 1.34 -4.26 5.91
N THR A 106 2.43 -4.64 5.24
CA THR A 106 2.47 -5.86 4.41
C THR A 106 2.38 -7.13 5.26
N THR A 107 2.99 -7.12 6.46
CA THR A 107 2.91 -8.24 7.41
C THR A 107 1.56 -8.32 8.10
N HIS A 108 0.92 -7.19 8.41
CA HIS A 108 -0.45 -7.11 8.97
C HIS A 108 -1.51 -7.47 7.94
N ALA A 109 -1.40 -6.99 6.70
CA ALA A 109 -2.34 -7.30 5.62
C ALA A 109 -2.27 -8.78 5.19
N ALA A 110 -1.11 -9.42 5.35
CA ALA A 110 -0.90 -10.85 5.06
C ALA A 110 -1.16 -11.78 6.25
N LEU A 111 -1.46 -11.25 7.45
CA LEU A 111 -1.63 -12.05 8.67
C LEU A 111 -3.00 -12.77 8.68
N THR A 112 -3.12 -13.81 7.86
CA THR A 112 -4.18 -14.84 7.94
C THR A 112 -4.16 -15.63 9.26
N THR A 113 -3.15 -15.37 10.10
CA THR A 113 -2.84 -16.04 11.37
C THR A 113 -2.55 -15.04 12.50
N GLY A 114 -2.93 -13.76 12.32
CA GLY A 114 -2.71 -12.73 13.34
C GLY A 114 -3.57 -12.92 14.58
N ALA A 115 -3.14 -12.31 15.69
CA ALA A 115 -3.88 -12.24 16.95
C ALA A 115 -5.31 -11.64 16.83
N HIS A 116 -5.66 -11.10 15.66
CA HIS A 116 -6.98 -10.54 15.32
C HIS A 116 -7.72 -11.31 14.23
N SER A 117 -7.20 -12.47 13.79
CA SER A 117 -7.91 -13.31 12.83
C SER A 117 -9.02 -14.07 13.56
N PHE A 118 -10.23 -13.52 13.54
CA PHE A 118 -11.46 -14.20 13.95
C PHE A 118 -11.87 -15.29 12.92
N ASN A 119 -10.90 -16.01 12.38
CA ASN A 119 -11.06 -16.99 11.30
C ASN A 119 -11.41 -18.39 11.82
N LYS A 120 -11.61 -18.55 13.13
CA LYS A 120 -12.06 -19.79 13.77
C LYS A 120 -13.43 -19.54 14.37
N SER A 121 -14.46 -19.74 13.56
CA SER A 121 -15.84 -19.48 13.95
C SER A 121 -16.82 -20.35 13.19
N ALA A 122 -17.97 -20.59 13.82
CA ALA A 122 -19.13 -21.15 13.16
C ALA A 122 -20.38 -20.44 13.64
N ARG A 123 -21.37 -20.36 12.75
CA ARG A 123 -22.72 -19.92 13.06
C ARG A 123 -23.71 -20.86 12.40
N VAL A 124 -24.59 -21.40 13.24
CA VAL A 124 -25.57 -22.42 12.87
C VAL A 124 -26.97 -21.97 13.24
N TYR A 125 -27.97 -22.52 12.56
CA TYR A 125 -29.38 -22.19 12.82
C TYR A 125 -30.29 -23.40 12.71
N HIS A 126 -31.42 -23.33 13.42
CA HIS A 126 -32.45 -24.36 13.48
C HIS A 126 -33.64 -23.94 12.61
N THR A 127 -34.07 -24.77 11.66
CA THR A 127 -35.16 -24.45 10.71
C THR A 127 -36.42 -25.30 10.92
N ILE A 128 -36.51 -25.98 12.06
CA ILE A 128 -37.62 -26.89 12.37
C ILE A 128 -38.22 -26.42 13.70
N VAL A 129 -39.42 -26.86 14.03
CA VAL A 129 -39.98 -26.69 15.36
C VAL A 129 -39.53 -27.88 16.22
N GLN A 130 -38.99 -27.61 17.40
CA GLN A 130 -38.52 -28.64 18.33
C GLN A 130 -39.20 -28.48 19.69
N ALA A 131 -39.84 -29.56 20.15
CA ALA A 131 -40.51 -29.63 21.43
C ALA A 131 -39.54 -29.58 22.61
N ILE A 132 -39.94 -28.88 23.66
CA ILE A 132 -39.25 -28.72 24.94
C ILE A 132 -40.20 -29.23 26.05
N PRO A 133 -40.00 -30.47 26.55
CA PRO A 133 -40.86 -31.02 27.58
C PRO A 133 -40.78 -30.24 28.90
N ASN A 134 -41.86 -30.29 29.67
CA ASN A 134 -41.93 -29.64 30.98
C ASN A 134 -40.82 -30.17 31.91
N GLU A 135 -40.14 -29.25 32.59
CA GLU A 135 -39.06 -29.51 33.55
C GLU A 135 -37.85 -30.29 33.00
N THR A 136 -37.71 -30.40 31.68
CA THR A 136 -36.62 -31.13 31.04
C THR A 136 -35.79 -30.22 30.14
N ALA A 137 -34.48 -30.20 30.35
CA ALA A 137 -33.57 -29.42 29.51
C ALA A 137 -33.35 -30.16 28.20
N THR A 138 -33.61 -29.49 27.08
CA THR A 138 -33.56 -30.09 25.75
C THR A 138 -32.44 -29.44 24.96
N THR A 139 -31.48 -30.24 24.49
CA THR A 139 -30.44 -29.78 23.55
C THR A 139 -31.07 -29.46 22.21
N LEU A 140 -30.87 -28.25 21.71
CA LEU A 140 -31.36 -27.85 20.39
C LEU A 140 -30.48 -28.48 19.31
N ALA A 141 -31.11 -29.09 18.31
CA ALA A 141 -30.40 -29.54 17.11
C ALA A 141 -30.26 -28.37 16.13
N PHE A 142 -29.15 -28.22 15.43
CA PHE A 142 -28.98 -27.19 14.40
C PHE A 142 -28.74 -27.89 13.06
N ASN A 143 -29.61 -27.66 12.10
CA ASN A 143 -29.65 -28.45 10.87
C ASN A 143 -29.13 -27.69 9.64
N SER A 144 -28.67 -26.47 9.85
CA SER A 144 -28.16 -25.59 8.80
C SER A 144 -27.05 -24.67 9.34
N GLU A 145 -26.19 -24.22 8.44
CA GLU A 145 -25.04 -23.37 8.75
C GLU A 145 -25.10 -22.09 7.89
N ASP A 146 -24.80 -20.95 8.50
CA ASP A 146 -24.48 -19.73 7.75
C ASP A 146 -23.00 -19.77 7.33
N TRP A 147 -22.13 -20.23 8.22
CA TRP A 147 -20.72 -20.50 7.96
C TRP A 147 -20.11 -21.42 9.01
N ASP A 148 -19.06 -22.14 8.61
CA ASP A 148 -18.13 -22.84 9.50
C ASP A 148 -16.72 -22.75 8.88
N THR A 149 -15.80 -22.11 9.58
CA THR A 149 -14.44 -21.83 9.07
C THR A 149 -13.37 -22.76 9.67
N ASP A 150 -13.75 -23.65 10.58
CA ASP A 150 -12.81 -24.54 11.28
C ASP A 150 -13.37 -25.95 11.54
N ALA A 151 -14.42 -26.37 10.82
CA ALA A 151 -15.11 -27.66 10.99
C ALA A 151 -15.60 -27.88 12.44
N ILE A 152 -16.18 -26.83 13.02
CA ILE A 152 -16.71 -26.77 14.39
C ILE A 152 -18.05 -27.52 14.50
N HIS A 153 -18.86 -27.53 13.44
CA HIS A 153 -20.19 -28.13 13.43
C HIS A 153 -20.35 -29.22 12.36
N ASP A 154 -21.33 -30.10 12.55
CA ASP A 154 -21.74 -31.12 11.59
C ASP A 154 -23.27 -31.19 11.59
N ASN A 155 -23.89 -30.89 10.44
CA ASN A 155 -25.35 -30.85 10.29
C ASN A 155 -26.06 -32.20 10.49
N VAL A 156 -25.32 -33.31 10.46
CA VAL A 156 -25.87 -34.67 10.47
C VAL A 156 -25.51 -35.38 11.78
N THR A 157 -24.24 -35.35 12.19
CA THR A 157 -23.74 -36.11 13.34
C THR A 157 -23.56 -35.18 14.54
N ASN A 158 -24.27 -35.45 15.64
CA ASN A 158 -24.21 -34.63 16.86
C ASN A 158 -24.43 -33.13 16.58
N ASN A 159 -25.42 -32.83 15.75
CA ASN A 159 -25.75 -31.48 15.27
C ASN A 159 -26.29 -30.53 16.36
N GLY A 160 -26.29 -30.93 17.64
CA GLY A 160 -26.59 -30.06 18.77
C GLY A 160 -25.36 -29.39 19.41
N ARG A 161 -24.18 -29.54 18.80
CA ARG A 161 -22.88 -29.22 19.42
C ARG A 161 -22.03 -28.33 18.53
N LEU A 162 -21.36 -27.35 19.13
CA LEU A 162 -20.22 -26.67 18.51
C LEU A 162 -18.93 -27.18 19.14
N THR A 163 -18.08 -27.82 18.34
CA THR A 163 -16.85 -28.48 18.79
C THR A 163 -15.63 -27.63 18.50
N CYS A 164 -14.86 -27.30 19.54
CA CYS A 164 -13.60 -26.59 19.41
C CYS A 164 -12.58 -27.44 18.65
N LYS A 165 -12.11 -26.96 17.49
CA LYS A 165 -10.99 -27.58 16.74
C LYS A 165 -9.65 -26.90 16.99
N THR A 166 -9.68 -25.65 17.45
CA THR A 166 -8.49 -24.85 17.77
C THR A 166 -8.60 -24.29 19.18
N ALA A 167 -7.73 -24.69 20.11
CA ALA A 167 -7.80 -24.22 21.49
C ALA A 167 -7.70 -22.69 21.61
N GLY A 168 -8.40 -22.13 22.59
CA GLY A 168 -8.40 -20.69 22.87
C GLY A 168 -9.63 -20.21 23.62
N VAL A 169 -9.73 -18.90 23.78
CA VAL A 169 -10.91 -18.25 24.34
C VAL A 169 -11.91 -17.99 23.22
N TYR A 170 -13.15 -18.41 23.45
CA TYR A 170 -14.26 -18.27 22.53
C TYR A 170 -15.34 -17.36 23.10
N LEU A 171 -15.88 -16.47 22.26
CA LEU A 171 -17.16 -15.84 22.47
C LEU A 171 -18.25 -16.75 21.92
N ILE A 172 -19.15 -17.19 22.79
CA ILE A 172 -20.25 -18.10 22.46
C ILE A 172 -21.55 -17.33 22.64
N ILE A 173 -22.39 -17.33 21.61
CA ILE A 173 -23.69 -16.64 21.58
C ILE A 173 -24.76 -17.61 21.10
N GLY A 174 -25.90 -17.61 21.76
CA GLY A 174 -27.05 -18.44 21.41
C GLY A 174 -28.34 -17.65 21.59
N THR A 175 -29.28 -17.85 20.66
CA THR A 175 -30.60 -17.23 20.69
C THR A 175 -31.68 -18.26 20.36
N GLY A 176 -32.87 -18.04 20.92
CA GLY A 176 -34.02 -18.87 20.61
C GLY A 176 -35.32 -18.19 21.04
N VAL A 177 -36.43 -18.63 20.46
CA VAL A 177 -37.75 -18.13 20.80
C VAL A 177 -38.65 -19.28 21.22
N VAL A 178 -39.15 -19.23 22.45
CA VAL A 178 -40.07 -20.25 22.97
C VAL A 178 -41.51 -19.79 22.76
N GLU A 179 -42.38 -20.73 22.43
CA GLU A 179 -43.82 -20.53 22.29
C GLU A 179 -44.44 -19.76 23.47
N THR A 180 -45.46 -18.97 23.17
CA THR A 180 -46.17 -18.13 24.15
C THR A 180 -46.82 -19.00 25.22
N ASN A 181 -46.38 -18.81 26.46
CA ASN A 181 -47.06 -19.31 27.64
C ASN A 181 -46.64 -18.44 28.84
N PHE A 182 -47.60 -18.16 29.73
CA PHE A 182 -47.48 -17.19 30.81
C PHE A 182 -47.08 -17.81 32.15
N ASP A 183 -46.90 -19.13 32.19
CA ASP A 183 -46.57 -19.89 33.38
C ASP A 183 -45.10 -20.33 33.37
N GLY A 184 -44.52 -20.34 34.57
CA GLY A 184 -43.17 -20.80 34.81
C GLY A 184 -42.09 -19.85 34.29
N ARG A 185 -40.93 -20.44 33.97
CA ARG A 185 -39.69 -19.78 33.59
C ARG A 185 -39.23 -20.31 32.24
N ARG A 186 -38.49 -19.50 31.49
CA ARG A 186 -37.76 -19.91 30.28
C ARG A 186 -36.28 -19.66 30.48
N VAL A 187 -35.46 -20.65 30.13
CA VAL A 187 -34.03 -20.65 30.45
C VAL A 187 -33.26 -21.16 29.25
N ILE A 188 -32.23 -20.42 28.87
CA ILE A 188 -31.18 -20.88 27.96
C ILE A 188 -29.97 -21.29 28.79
N VAL A 189 -29.42 -22.45 28.46
CA VAL A 189 -28.31 -23.06 29.18
C VAL A 189 -27.23 -23.42 28.16
N PHE A 190 -25.97 -23.06 28.44
CA PHE A 190 -24.84 -23.59 27.69
C PHE A 190 -24.13 -24.64 28.54
N ARG A 191 -23.97 -25.84 27.98
CA ARG A 191 -23.22 -26.94 28.61
C ARG A 191 -21.94 -27.23 27.87
N LEU A 192 -20.87 -27.42 28.61
CA LEU A 192 -19.58 -27.91 28.16
C LEU A 192 -19.49 -29.42 28.40
N ASN A 193 -19.13 -30.16 27.36
CA ASN A 193 -18.82 -31.59 27.41
C ASN A 193 -19.89 -32.43 28.13
N ASP A 194 -21.17 -32.21 27.83
CA ASP A 194 -22.37 -32.85 28.42
C ASP A 194 -22.57 -32.68 29.94
N THR A 195 -21.58 -32.10 30.64
CA THR A 195 -21.46 -32.25 32.10
C THR A 195 -21.53 -30.91 32.82
N SER A 196 -20.81 -29.91 32.34
CA SER A 196 -20.63 -28.64 33.07
C SER A 196 -21.51 -27.54 32.48
N GLU A 197 -22.34 -26.93 33.32
CA GLU A 197 -23.06 -25.72 32.95
C GLU A 197 -22.10 -24.52 32.99
N ILE A 198 -21.92 -23.84 31.85
CA ILE A 198 -21.06 -22.65 31.72
C ILE A 198 -21.88 -21.35 31.61
N LEU A 199 -23.18 -21.46 31.31
CA LEU A 199 -24.13 -20.35 31.31
C LEU A 199 -25.53 -20.86 31.66
N ASN A 200 -26.27 -20.11 32.49
CA ASN A 200 -27.69 -20.33 32.76
C ASN A 200 -28.38 -18.99 32.93
N VAL A 201 -29.15 -18.60 31.92
CA VAL A 201 -29.85 -17.31 31.88
C VAL A 201 -31.31 -17.59 31.63
N GLY A 202 -32.18 -16.98 32.41
CA GLY A 202 -33.61 -17.15 32.24
C GLY A 202 -34.42 -16.21 33.10
N PHE A 203 -35.69 -16.06 32.74
CA PHE A 203 -36.62 -15.13 33.35
C PHE A 203 -37.97 -15.82 33.56
N ALA A 204 -38.69 -15.36 34.59
CA ALA A 204 -40.08 -15.74 34.77
C ALA A 204 -40.89 -15.16 33.59
N GLN A 205 -41.91 -15.89 33.17
CA GLN A 205 -42.81 -15.41 32.15
C GLN A 205 -43.84 -14.46 32.78
N ASP A 206 -43.87 -13.22 32.30
CA ASP A 206 -44.90 -12.25 32.64
C ASP A 206 -45.99 -12.24 31.54
N ALA A 207 -47.13 -11.60 31.81
CA ALA A 207 -48.27 -11.62 30.88
C ALA A 207 -47.96 -10.93 29.53
N GLY A 208 -47.79 -11.75 28.47
CA GLY A 208 -47.80 -11.33 27.07
C GLY A 208 -46.59 -11.78 26.24
N GLY A 209 -46.84 -12.45 25.11
CA GLY A 209 -45.87 -12.67 24.03
C GLY A 209 -44.99 -13.93 24.13
N VAL A 210 -44.23 -14.16 23.06
CA VAL A 210 -43.22 -15.23 22.96
C VAL A 210 -41.98 -14.89 23.79
N ALA A 211 -41.28 -15.91 24.28
CA ALA A 211 -40.09 -15.72 25.12
C ALA A 211 -38.82 -15.66 24.26
N TYR A 212 -38.15 -14.51 24.23
CA TYR A 212 -36.85 -14.37 23.55
C TYR A 212 -35.71 -14.68 24.51
N LEU A 213 -34.97 -15.74 24.22
CA LEU A 213 -33.81 -16.15 24.99
C LEU A 213 -32.53 -15.71 24.28
N ILE A 214 -31.60 -15.15 25.04
CA ILE A 214 -30.24 -14.85 24.59
C ILE A 214 -29.25 -15.25 25.67
N GLY A 215 -28.19 -15.95 25.27
CA GLY A 215 -27.08 -16.30 26.11
C GLY A 215 -25.77 -15.88 25.47
N THR A 216 -24.86 -15.32 26.27
CA THR A 216 -23.53 -14.92 25.83
C THR A 216 -22.51 -15.25 26.91
N VAL A 217 -21.41 -15.91 26.55
CA VAL A 217 -20.32 -16.23 27.48
C VAL A 217 -18.98 -16.19 26.76
N LEU A 218 -17.93 -15.78 27.50
CA LEU A 218 -16.54 -15.98 27.11
C LEU A 218 -16.02 -17.23 27.83
N TRP A 219 -15.51 -18.20 27.09
CA TRP A 219 -15.03 -19.44 27.68
C TRP A 219 -13.72 -19.93 27.04
N ASN A 220 -12.79 -20.41 27.88
CA ASN A 220 -11.56 -21.02 27.40
C ASN A 220 -11.79 -22.50 27.10
N MET A 221 -11.59 -22.92 25.85
CA MET A 221 -11.87 -24.27 25.37
C MET A 221 -10.58 -24.96 24.91
N ALA A 222 -10.42 -26.22 25.28
CA ALA A 222 -9.40 -27.10 24.73
C ALA A 222 -9.88 -27.72 23.40
N VAL A 223 -8.94 -28.28 22.64
CA VAL A 223 -9.28 -29.02 21.40
C VAL A 223 -10.20 -30.20 21.76
N ASN A 224 -11.26 -30.36 20.98
CA ASN A 224 -12.35 -31.33 21.13
C ASN A 224 -13.32 -31.09 22.29
N ASP A 225 -13.15 -30.03 23.08
CA ASP A 225 -14.24 -29.57 23.93
C ASP A 225 -15.42 -29.16 23.05
N PHE A 226 -16.63 -29.47 23.45
CA PHE A 226 -17.83 -29.03 22.76
C PHE A 226 -18.79 -28.33 23.69
N VAL A 227 -19.51 -27.36 23.12
CA VAL A 227 -20.59 -26.65 23.79
C VAL A 227 -21.92 -26.99 23.15
N GLU A 228 -22.92 -27.19 23.98
CA GLU A 228 -24.32 -27.42 23.61
C GLU A 228 -25.18 -26.27 24.08
N MET A 229 -26.15 -25.88 23.25
CA MET A 229 -27.23 -24.97 23.65
C MET A 229 -28.45 -25.80 24.04
N GLN A 230 -28.91 -25.60 25.28
CA GLN A 230 -30.12 -26.23 25.79
C GLN A 230 -31.16 -25.17 26.14
N VAL A 231 -32.42 -25.56 26.00
CA VAL A 231 -33.56 -24.77 26.47
C VAL A 231 -34.30 -25.57 27.52
N TRP A 232 -34.66 -24.92 28.61
CA TRP A 232 -35.44 -25.49 29.70
C TRP A 232 -36.64 -24.60 30.03
N GLN A 233 -37.76 -25.22 30.37
CA GLN A 233 -38.99 -24.54 30.75
C GLN A 233 -39.80 -25.37 31.76
N ASN A 234 -40.63 -24.71 32.55
CA ASN A 234 -41.52 -25.36 33.53
C ASN A 234 -42.94 -24.76 33.56
N SER A 235 -43.54 -24.60 32.38
CA SER A 235 -44.89 -24.07 32.20
C SER A 235 -46.03 -24.99 32.64
N GLY A 236 -45.73 -26.25 32.97
CA GLY A 236 -46.71 -27.30 33.24
C GLY A 236 -47.18 -28.06 31.99
N VAL A 237 -46.78 -27.62 30.79
CA VAL A 237 -47.05 -28.29 29.50
C VAL A 237 -45.78 -28.38 28.66
N GLU A 238 -45.82 -29.14 27.57
CA GLU A 238 -44.80 -29.07 26.52
C GLU A 238 -44.95 -27.74 25.76
N LEU A 239 -43.82 -27.14 25.39
CA LEU A 239 -43.75 -25.95 24.56
C LEU A 239 -42.74 -26.15 23.45
N ASP A 240 -42.90 -25.40 22.38
CA ASP A 240 -42.01 -25.48 21.24
C ASP A 240 -40.95 -24.36 21.23
N ILE A 241 -39.76 -24.69 20.74
CA ILE A 241 -38.89 -23.67 20.14
C ILE A 241 -39.42 -23.36 18.75
N LEU A 242 -39.62 -22.08 18.47
CA LEU A 242 -40.13 -21.62 17.18
C LEU A 242 -39.00 -21.50 16.15
N ASP A 243 -39.33 -21.70 14.88
CA ASP A 243 -38.45 -21.54 13.72
C ASP A 243 -38.46 -20.11 13.14
N LEU A 244 -39.27 -19.22 13.69
CA LEU A 244 -39.35 -17.82 13.28
C LEU A 244 -39.45 -16.88 14.50
N PRO A 245 -38.43 -16.04 14.75
CA PRO A 245 -37.11 -16.03 14.10
C PRO A 245 -36.31 -17.32 14.37
N LEU A 246 -35.48 -17.72 13.41
CA LEU A 246 -34.65 -18.91 13.50
C LEU A 246 -33.73 -18.85 14.74
N PRO A 247 -33.73 -19.86 15.61
CA PRO A 247 -32.74 -19.99 16.68
C PRO A 247 -31.33 -20.06 16.08
N ILE A 248 -30.39 -19.32 16.68
CA ILE A 248 -29.00 -19.23 16.22
C ILE A 248 -28.08 -19.71 17.34
N PHE A 249 -27.01 -20.39 16.98
CA PHE A 249 -25.91 -20.69 17.88
C PHE A 249 -24.58 -20.45 17.17
N MET A 250 -23.66 -19.74 17.82
CA MET A 250 -22.38 -19.40 17.23
C MET A 250 -21.27 -19.36 18.26
N MET A 251 -20.05 -19.63 17.77
CA MET A 251 -18.83 -19.38 18.53
C MET A 251 -17.77 -18.76 17.64
N VAL A 252 -16.95 -17.87 18.19
CA VAL A 252 -15.80 -17.26 17.52
C VAL A 252 -14.61 -17.21 18.47
N ARG A 253 -13.45 -17.66 18.01
CA ARG A 253 -12.19 -17.60 18.78
C ARG A 253 -11.71 -16.15 18.83
N ILE A 254 -11.42 -15.65 20.01
CA ILE A 254 -10.99 -14.26 20.24
C ILE A 254 -9.58 -14.14 20.84
N ALA A 255 -9.00 -15.23 21.37
CA ALA A 255 -7.63 -15.29 21.88
C ALA A 255 -7.06 -16.70 21.82
#